data_AF-A0A944T1Q7-F1
#
_entry.id   AF-A0A944T1Q7-F1
#
_cell.length_a   1.000
_cell.length_b   1.000
_cell.length_c   1.000
_cell.angle_alpha   90.00
_cell.angle_beta   90.00
_cell.angle_gamma   90.00
#
_symmetry.space_group_name_H-M   'P 1'
#
loop_
_entity.id
_entity.type
_entity.pdbx_description
1 polymer ?
#
loop_
_entity_poly.entity_id
_entity_poly.type
_entity_poly.pdbx_seq_one_letter_code
_entity_poly.pdbx_strand_id
1 'polypeptide(L)'
;MLKARWLNFVLSLTNKIYERKQLILKGVGLGVVTNMGILISQEIFLGFISFPLYLGLRSAKVTAYFEEKGGYSKISFDYNLRRILTLTGAGVIFIIWMIKLLLIIFTPTVFGPLQLYKVSDLRPVDIMESDIVISDTQVQTARVVDKMVVPELTKVDKLRSGNYRFYGTGQVETTVVVFISDIQTVILTGEIDKNGEWEVEFSREDFKLSEGNHQVIAFSFDEKQEIRSNSSPKQYFKARTTFVDKLIKNTDVFINSSIIVVIAVGVLLTVLTL
;
A
#
# COMPACT_ATOMS: atom_id res chain seq x y z
N MET A 1 42.78 -18.48 13.82
CA MET A 1 42.31 -19.79 13.32
C MET A 1 40.86 -19.81 12.82
N LEU A 2 39.86 -19.29 13.57
CA LEU A 2 38.44 -19.37 13.16
C LEU A 2 38.12 -18.72 11.80
N LYS A 3 38.65 -17.51 11.55
CA LYS A 3 38.45 -16.78 10.28
C LYS A 3 39.01 -17.52 9.06
N ALA A 4 40.14 -18.22 9.20
CA ALA A 4 40.75 -18.99 8.11
C ALA A 4 39.97 -20.29 7.84
N ARG A 5 39.46 -20.96 8.88
CA ARG A 5 38.56 -22.13 8.73
C ARG A 5 37.25 -21.73 8.05
N TRP A 6 36.71 -20.56 8.41
CA TRP A 6 35.49 -20.01 7.81
C TRP A 6 35.69 -19.59 6.34
N LEU A 7 36.82 -18.95 6.02
CA LEU A 7 37.19 -18.65 4.63
C LEU A 7 37.33 -19.94 3.82
N ASN A 8 38.07 -20.94 4.31
CA ASN A 8 38.21 -22.23 3.61
C ASN A 8 36.88 -22.96 3.39
N PHE A 9 35.94 -22.84 4.34
CA PHE A 9 34.58 -23.38 4.18
C PHE A 9 33.82 -22.67 3.05
N VAL A 10 33.84 -21.34 3.01
CA VAL A 10 33.23 -20.56 1.92
C VAL A 10 33.88 -20.90 0.58
N LEU A 11 35.21 -21.03 0.53
CA LEU A 11 35.93 -21.42 -0.70
C LEU A 11 35.56 -22.83 -1.17
N SER A 12 35.43 -23.79 -0.26
CA SER A 12 34.98 -25.14 -0.58
C SER A 12 33.57 -25.17 -1.17
N LEU A 13 32.65 -24.37 -0.61
CA LEU A 13 31.30 -24.22 -1.15
C LEU A 13 31.30 -23.55 -2.53
N THR A 14 32.11 -22.50 -2.72
CA THR A 14 32.28 -21.84 -4.02
C THR A 14 32.76 -22.82 -5.08
N ASN A 15 33.70 -23.71 -4.73
CA ASN A 15 34.20 -24.73 -5.66
C ASN A 15 33.10 -25.76 -6.03
N LYS A 16 32.33 -26.23 -5.05
CA LYS A 16 31.18 -27.14 -5.30
C LYS A 16 30.11 -26.52 -6.20
N ILE A 17 29.85 -25.22 -6.03
CA ILE A 17 28.94 -24.45 -6.88
C ILE A 17 29.49 -24.35 -8.30
N TYR A 18 30.80 -24.12 -8.45
CA TYR A 18 31.46 -24.07 -9.75
C TYR A 18 31.36 -25.41 -10.50
N GLU A 19 31.65 -26.52 -9.83
CA GLU A 19 31.50 -27.87 -10.40
C GLU A 19 30.06 -28.12 -10.87
N ARG A 20 29.05 -27.71 -10.10
CA ARG A 20 27.64 -27.83 -10.48
C ARG A 20 27.24 -26.93 -11.64
N LYS A 21 27.78 -25.70 -11.74
CA LYS A 21 27.61 -24.85 -12.93
C LYS A 21 28.15 -25.55 -14.19
N GLN A 22 29.30 -26.21 -14.09
CA GLN A 22 29.85 -26.98 -15.21
C GLN A 22 28.97 -28.18 -15.59
N LEU A 23 28.35 -28.86 -14.63
CA LEU A 23 27.41 -29.94 -14.88
C LEU A 23 26.13 -29.47 -15.58
N ILE A 24 25.62 -28.29 -15.23
CA ILE A 24 24.45 -27.67 -15.88
C ILE A 24 24.79 -27.25 -17.31
N LEU A 25 25.98 -26.67 -17.53
CA LEU A 25 26.43 -26.25 -18.87
C LEU A 25 26.67 -27.43 -19.83
N LYS A 26 26.95 -28.62 -19.30
CA LYS A 26 27.22 -29.83 -20.10
C LYS A 26 26.03 -30.80 -20.18
N GLY A 27 24.97 -30.58 -19.40
CA GLY A 27 23.82 -31.47 -19.32
C GLY A 27 22.67 -31.07 -20.25
N VAL A 28 21.85 -32.04 -20.66
CA VAL A 28 20.60 -31.82 -21.41
C VAL A 28 19.48 -32.64 -20.77
N GLY A 29 18.25 -32.09 -20.69
CA GLY A 29 17.06 -32.78 -20.17
C GLY A 29 16.64 -32.40 -18.74
N LEU A 30 15.68 -33.13 -18.18
CA LEU A 30 15.01 -32.81 -16.90
C LEU A 30 15.97 -32.74 -15.70
N GLY A 31 17.07 -33.51 -15.73
CA GLY A 31 18.12 -33.46 -14.71
C GLY A 31 18.82 -32.11 -14.59
N VAL A 32 18.81 -31.28 -15.65
CA VAL A 32 19.38 -29.93 -15.62
C VAL A 32 18.51 -28.99 -14.78
N VAL A 33 17.18 -29.12 -14.85
CA VAL A 33 16.24 -28.29 -14.07
C VAL A 33 16.40 -28.55 -12.58
N THR A 34 16.50 -29.82 -12.18
CA THR A 34 16.75 -30.20 -10.78
C THR A 34 18.12 -29.67 -10.30
N ASN A 35 19.17 -29.81 -11.13
CA ASN A 35 20.48 -29.27 -10.80
C ASN A 35 20.48 -27.74 -10.72
N MET A 36 19.70 -27.05 -11.56
CA MET A 36 19.52 -25.60 -11.52
C MET A 36 18.85 -25.15 -10.22
N GLY A 37 17.80 -25.85 -9.77
CA GLY A 37 17.14 -25.56 -8.49
C GLY A 37 18.10 -25.73 -7.30
N ILE A 38 18.90 -26.79 -7.30
CA ILE A 38 19.92 -27.02 -6.26
C ILE A 38 21.02 -25.95 -6.33
N LEU A 39 21.46 -25.56 -7.53
CA LEU A 39 22.45 -24.51 -7.72
C LEU A 39 21.97 -23.17 -7.14
N ILE A 40 20.72 -22.78 -7.43
CA ILE A 40 20.12 -21.54 -6.92
C ILE A 40 20.10 -21.57 -5.38
N SER A 41 19.65 -22.68 -4.78
CA SER A 41 19.65 -22.84 -3.31
C SER A 41 21.07 -22.71 -2.72
N GLN A 42 22.07 -23.30 -3.36
CA GLN A 42 23.45 -23.22 -2.90
C GLN A 42 24.05 -21.82 -3.03
N GLU A 43 23.74 -21.09 -4.11
CA GLU A 43 24.16 -19.69 -4.29
C GLU A 43 23.53 -18.78 -3.23
N ILE A 44 22.24 -18.97 -2.91
CA ILE A 44 21.56 -18.21 -1.84
C ILE A 44 22.20 -18.50 -0.48
N PHE A 45 22.42 -19.79 -0.16
CA PHE A 45 23.04 -20.21 1.10
C PHE A 45 24.47 -19.68 1.24
N LEU A 46 25.25 -19.73 0.15
CA LEU A 46 26.59 -19.15 0.12
C LEU A 46 26.54 -17.65 0.35
N GLY A 47 25.64 -16.93 -0.30
CA GLY A 47 25.47 -15.48 -0.14
C GLY A 47 25.26 -15.08 1.32
N PHE A 48 24.41 -15.81 2.05
CA PHE A 48 24.13 -15.55 3.46
C PHE A 48 25.34 -15.82 4.38
N ILE A 49 26.02 -16.95 4.19
CA ILE A 49 27.17 -17.37 5.01
C ILE A 49 28.42 -16.55 4.73
N SER A 50 28.57 -16.07 3.49
CA SER A 50 29.71 -15.25 3.07
C SER A 50 29.55 -13.77 3.42
N PHE A 51 28.35 -13.31 3.75
CA PHE A 51 28.09 -11.91 4.09
C PHE A 51 28.98 -11.36 5.23
N PRO A 52 29.17 -12.05 6.38
CA PRO A 52 30.08 -11.59 7.44
C PRO A 52 31.55 -11.52 6.99
N LEU A 53 31.97 -12.37 6.05
CA LEU A 53 33.32 -12.34 5.48
C LEU A 53 33.51 -11.12 4.57
N TYR A 54 32.48 -10.75 3.80
CA TYR A 54 32.55 -9.60 2.89
C TYR A 54 32.73 -8.27 3.62
N LEU A 55 32.15 -8.14 4.81
CA LEU A 55 32.33 -6.99 5.71
C LEU A 55 33.72 -6.96 6.35
N GLY A 56 34.27 -8.13 6.74
CA GLY A 56 35.49 -8.22 7.53
C GLY A 56 36.80 -8.42 6.74
N LEU A 57 36.75 -8.97 5.52
CA LEU A 57 37.92 -9.26 4.70
C LEU A 57 37.96 -8.36 3.45
N ARG A 58 39.07 -7.63 3.30
CA ARG A 58 39.35 -6.84 2.10
C ARG A 58 39.66 -7.78 0.93
N SER A 59 39.09 -7.48 -0.24
CA SER A 59 39.33 -8.20 -1.50
C SER A 59 40.81 -8.51 -1.74
N ALA A 60 41.70 -7.53 -1.55
CA ALA A 60 43.15 -7.68 -1.72
C ALA A 60 43.78 -8.82 -0.89
N LYS A 61 43.30 -9.07 0.35
CA LYS A 61 43.83 -10.16 1.19
C LYS A 61 43.39 -11.54 0.70
N VAL A 62 42.24 -11.61 0.03
CA VAL A 62 41.72 -12.86 -0.55
C VAL A 62 42.39 -13.13 -1.89
N THR A 63 42.58 -12.11 -2.72
CA THR A 63 43.37 -12.22 -3.96
C THR A 63 44.80 -12.66 -3.68
N ALA A 64 45.48 -12.07 -2.68
CA ALA A 64 46.83 -12.47 -2.27
C ALA A 64 46.89 -13.94 -1.77
N TYR A 65 45.88 -14.40 -1.01
CA TYR A 65 45.79 -15.81 -0.59
C TYR A 65 45.64 -16.76 -1.78
N PHE A 66 44.95 -16.34 -2.84
CA PHE A 66 44.80 -17.15 -4.06
C PHE A 66 46.02 -17.14 -4.97
N GLU A 67 46.75 -16.03 -5.03
CA GLU A 67 48.03 -15.94 -5.74
C GLU A 67 49.09 -16.83 -5.08
N GLU A 68 49.13 -16.87 -3.75
CA GLU A 68 50.04 -17.71 -2.96
C GLU A 68 49.74 -19.22 -3.09
N LYS A 69 48.45 -19.59 -3.24
CA LYS A 69 48.00 -20.99 -3.29
C LYS A 69 47.96 -21.62 -4.69
N GLY A 70 48.19 -20.83 -5.75
CA GLY A 70 48.27 -21.28 -7.13
C GLY A 70 46.93 -21.68 -7.77
N GLY A 71 46.60 -21.05 -8.91
CA GLY A 71 45.65 -21.60 -9.89
C GLY A 71 44.19 -21.13 -9.86
N TYR A 72 43.82 -20.14 -9.03
CA TYR A 72 42.41 -19.79 -8.79
C TYR A 72 41.98 -18.39 -9.26
N SER A 73 42.56 -17.86 -10.35
CA SER A 73 42.25 -16.52 -10.87
C SER A 73 40.74 -16.32 -11.18
N LYS A 74 40.10 -17.34 -11.78
CA LYS A 74 38.64 -17.32 -12.06
C LYS A 74 37.79 -17.32 -10.78
N ILE A 75 38.23 -18.03 -9.73
CA ILE A 75 37.50 -18.08 -8.44
C ILE A 75 37.66 -16.75 -7.68
N SER A 76 38.82 -16.10 -7.79
CA SER A 76 39.08 -14.77 -7.22
C SER A 76 38.17 -13.70 -7.84
N PHE A 77 38.01 -13.72 -9.17
CA PHE A 77 37.08 -12.83 -9.88
C PHE A 77 35.63 -13.04 -9.41
N ASP A 78 35.17 -14.30 -9.37
CA ASP A 78 33.83 -14.67 -8.90
C ASP A 78 33.56 -14.24 -7.46
N TYR A 79 34.55 -14.36 -6.58
CA TYR A 79 34.46 -13.90 -5.19
C TYR A 79 34.30 -12.38 -5.11
N ASN A 80 35.10 -11.63 -5.87
CA ASN A 80 35.07 -10.16 -5.86
C ASN A 80 33.74 -9.62 -6.42
N LEU A 81 33.25 -10.21 -7.51
CA LEU A 81 31.96 -9.85 -8.09
C LEU A 81 30.81 -10.12 -7.11
N ARG A 82 30.78 -11.29 -6.47
CA ARG A 82 29.76 -11.63 -5.45
C ARG A 82 29.83 -10.71 -4.24
N ARG A 83 31.03 -10.37 -3.78
CA ARG A 83 31.25 -9.43 -2.68
C ARG A 83 30.66 -8.05 -3.01
N ILE A 84 30.92 -7.52 -4.20
CA ILE A 84 30.36 -6.23 -4.64
C ILE A 84 28.84 -6.30 -4.67
N LEU A 85 28.27 -7.31 -5.35
CA LEU A 85 26.81 -7.45 -5.47
C LEU A 85 26.11 -7.59 -4.11
N THR A 86 26.67 -8.39 -3.20
CA THR A 86 26.08 -8.65 -1.88
C THR A 86 26.18 -7.41 -0.98
N LEU A 87 27.32 -6.70 -1.00
CA LEU A 87 27.50 -5.49 -0.20
C LEU A 87 26.65 -4.32 -0.72
N THR A 88 26.57 -4.13 -2.03
CA THR A 88 25.70 -3.11 -2.63
C THR A 88 24.22 -3.41 -2.33
N GLY A 89 23.78 -4.66 -2.54
CA GLY A 89 22.41 -5.05 -2.25
C GLY A 89 22.03 -4.88 -0.79
N ALA A 90 22.89 -5.34 0.14
CA ALA A 90 22.69 -5.13 1.57
C ALA A 90 22.73 -3.65 1.96
N GLY A 91 23.61 -2.85 1.34
CA GLY A 91 23.72 -1.42 1.54
C GLY A 91 22.45 -0.67 1.14
N VAL A 92 21.86 -0.99 -0.01
CA VAL A 92 20.58 -0.40 -0.45
C VAL A 92 19.46 -0.73 0.53
N ILE A 93 19.32 -2.01 0.92
CA ILE A 93 18.32 -2.43 1.91
C ILE A 93 18.54 -1.71 3.24
N PHE A 94 19.79 -1.58 3.69
CA PHE A 94 20.14 -0.88 4.91
C PHE A 94 19.80 0.61 4.84
N ILE A 95 20.06 1.29 3.72
CA ILE A 95 19.70 2.69 3.51
C ILE A 95 18.19 2.88 3.55
N ILE A 96 17.42 2.02 2.87
CA ILE A 96 15.94 2.06 2.91
C ILE A 96 15.46 1.87 4.35
N TRP A 97 16.01 0.89 5.06
CA TRP A 97 15.67 0.63 6.45
C TRP A 97 16.03 1.82 7.36
N MET A 98 17.19 2.44 7.14
CA MET A 98 17.65 3.61 7.89
C MET A 98 16.77 4.83 7.62
N ILE A 99 16.38 5.09 6.36
CA ILE A 99 15.42 6.15 6.01
C ILE A 99 14.09 5.89 6.72
N LYS A 100 13.59 4.65 6.69
CA LYS A 100 12.36 4.29 7.39
C LYS A 100 12.47 4.50 8.91
N LEU A 101 13.61 4.13 9.50
CA LEU A 101 13.89 4.36 10.92
C LEU A 101 13.95 5.85 11.24
N LEU A 102 14.63 6.63 10.41
CA LEU A 102 14.71 8.09 10.54
C LEU A 102 13.32 8.71 10.47
N LEU A 103 12.48 8.31 9.52
CA LEU A 103 11.09 8.77 9.46
C LEU A 103 10.35 8.40 10.75
N ILE A 104 10.47 7.17 11.26
CA ILE A 104 9.81 6.79 12.52
C ILE A 104 10.26 7.66 13.71
N ILE A 105 11.54 8.02 13.78
CA ILE A 105 12.11 8.81 14.88
C ILE A 105 11.79 10.31 14.74
N PHE A 106 11.89 10.85 13.52
CA PHE A 106 11.73 12.28 13.24
C PHE A 106 10.28 12.69 12.97
N THR A 107 9.43 11.79 12.51
CA THR A 107 8.01 12.10 12.30
C THR A 107 7.35 12.61 13.60
N PRO A 108 7.55 11.98 14.78
CA PRO A 108 7.02 12.50 16.04
C PRO A 108 7.57 13.85 16.48
N THR A 109 8.81 14.19 16.11
CA THR A 109 9.47 15.44 16.54
C THR A 109 9.11 16.61 15.63
N VAL A 110 8.93 16.37 14.33
CA VAL A 110 8.54 17.40 13.35
C VAL A 110 7.03 17.59 13.28
N PHE A 111 6.25 16.51 13.35
CA PHE A 111 4.79 16.53 13.17
C PHE A 111 4.01 16.30 14.48
N GLY A 112 4.69 16.16 15.62
CA GLY A 112 4.08 15.78 16.90
C GLY A 112 3.81 14.27 16.99
N PRO A 113 3.51 13.74 18.19
CA PRO A 113 3.26 12.31 18.37
C PRO A 113 2.18 11.84 17.38
N LEU A 114 2.50 10.81 16.59
CA LEU A 114 1.53 10.13 15.74
C LEU A 114 0.33 9.76 16.61
N GLN A 115 -0.80 10.45 16.39
CA GLN A 115 -2.04 10.10 17.08
C GLN A 115 -2.43 8.71 16.57
N LEU A 116 -2.02 7.66 17.30
CA LEU A 116 -2.57 6.31 17.19
C LEU A 116 -4.07 6.46 17.36
N TYR A 117 -4.80 6.51 16.23
CA TYR A 117 -6.24 6.75 16.11
C TYR A 117 -6.87 7.15 17.44
N LYS A 118 -6.66 8.40 17.85
CA LYS A 118 -7.44 8.95 18.95
C LYS A 118 -8.83 9.15 18.36
N VAL A 119 -9.78 8.31 18.75
CA VAL A 119 -11.21 8.53 18.49
C VAL A 119 -11.63 9.73 19.33
N SER A 120 -11.22 10.92 18.92
CA SER A 120 -11.48 12.24 19.50
C SER A 120 -10.48 13.17 18.79
N ASP A 121 -10.83 13.77 17.67
CA ASP A 121 -11.90 14.76 17.62
C ASP A 121 -13.02 14.40 16.64
N LEU A 122 -14.20 14.09 17.20
CA LEU A 122 -15.47 14.46 16.58
C LEU A 122 -15.59 15.99 16.63
N ARG A 123 -14.70 16.72 15.95
CA ARG A 123 -15.18 17.98 15.40
C ARG A 123 -16.18 17.54 14.34
N PRO A 124 -17.46 17.92 14.41
CA PRO A 124 -18.24 17.89 13.19
C PRO A 124 -17.37 18.60 12.16
N VAL A 125 -17.21 18.00 10.99
CA VAL A 125 -16.98 18.84 9.81
C VAL A 125 -18.15 19.81 9.89
N ASP A 126 -17.90 21.00 10.41
CA ASP A 126 -18.74 22.14 10.07
C ASP A 126 -18.77 22.05 8.58
N ILE A 127 -19.97 21.85 8.06
CA ILE A 127 -20.25 21.83 6.64
C ILE A 127 -19.98 23.28 6.21
N MET A 128 -18.70 23.64 6.16
CA MET A 128 -18.24 24.84 5.53
C MET A 128 -18.56 24.61 4.07
N GLU A 129 -19.42 25.47 3.57
CA GLU A 129 -19.70 25.69 2.16
C GLU A 129 -18.39 25.60 1.36
N SER A 130 -18.12 24.44 0.76
CA SER A 130 -17.09 24.32 -0.26
C SER A 130 -17.40 23.13 -1.17
N ASP A 131 -17.72 23.51 -2.40
CA ASP A 131 -17.73 22.72 -3.64
C ASP A 131 -18.46 21.38 -3.59
N ILE A 132 -19.78 21.53 -3.54
CA ILE A 132 -20.74 20.51 -3.93
C ILE A 132 -20.63 20.30 -5.45
N VAL A 133 -20.35 19.07 -5.88
CA VAL A 133 -20.52 18.69 -7.28
C VAL A 133 -22.02 18.63 -7.57
N ILE A 134 -22.42 19.45 -8.53
CA ILE A 134 -23.79 19.82 -8.93
C ILE A 134 -24.53 18.59 -9.46
N SER A 135 -25.73 18.33 -8.93
CA SER A 135 -26.74 17.50 -9.62
C SER A 135 -28.15 18.08 -9.50
N ASP A 136 -28.57 18.68 -8.37
CA ASP A 136 -29.93 19.26 -8.25
C ASP A 136 -29.95 20.53 -7.41
N THR A 137 -29.97 21.69 -8.06
CA THR A 137 -29.99 23.02 -7.42
C THR A 137 -31.29 23.28 -6.63
N GLN A 138 -32.41 22.69 -7.04
CA GLN A 138 -33.73 22.89 -6.43
C GLN A 138 -33.81 22.37 -4.99
N VAL A 139 -33.15 21.25 -4.72
CA VAL A 139 -33.13 20.60 -3.41
C VAL A 139 -32.43 21.46 -2.35
N GLN A 140 -31.43 22.26 -2.76
CA GLN A 140 -30.65 23.10 -1.85
C GLN A 140 -31.31 24.46 -1.57
N THR A 141 -32.05 25.00 -2.55
CA THR A 141 -32.79 26.27 -2.40
C THR A 141 -34.17 26.09 -1.77
N ALA A 142 -34.61 24.85 -1.57
CA ALA A 142 -35.93 24.53 -1.03
C ALA A 142 -36.15 25.14 0.36
N ARG A 143 -37.35 25.70 0.56
CA ARG A 143 -37.74 26.33 1.83
C ARG A 143 -37.92 25.26 2.90
N VAL A 144 -37.28 25.46 4.07
CA VAL A 144 -37.45 24.57 5.23
C VAL A 144 -38.80 24.81 5.88
N VAL A 145 -39.56 23.74 6.12
CA VAL A 145 -40.87 23.76 6.78
C VAL A 145 -40.89 22.79 7.96
N ASP A 146 -41.07 23.31 9.16
CA ASP A 146 -41.05 22.52 10.41
C ASP A 146 -42.17 21.48 10.53
N LYS A 147 -43.26 21.65 9.76
CA LYS A 147 -44.41 20.75 9.78
C LYS A 147 -44.20 19.46 8.97
N MET A 148 -43.15 19.40 8.16
CA MET A 148 -42.86 18.25 7.32
C MET A 148 -42.16 17.16 8.12
N VAL A 149 -42.50 15.89 7.86
CA VAL A 149 -41.93 14.78 8.62
C VAL A 149 -40.44 14.63 8.27
N VAL A 150 -39.60 14.73 9.30
CA VAL A 150 -38.15 14.50 9.19
C VAL A 150 -37.93 13.00 9.00
N PRO A 151 -37.19 12.57 7.96
CA PRO A 151 -36.96 11.17 7.73
C PRO A 151 -35.95 10.62 8.75
N GLU A 152 -36.13 9.38 9.16
CA GLU A 152 -35.22 8.71 10.08
C GLU A 152 -34.40 7.65 9.33
N LEU A 153 -33.08 7.69 9.45
CA LEU A 153 -32.22 6.61 8.96
C LEU A 153 -32.28 5.46 9.97
N THR A 154 -32.77 4.29 9.56
CA THR A 154 -32.97 3.14 10.45
C THR A 154 -31.80 2.16 10.36
N LYS A 155 -31.20 2.01 9.19
CA LYS A 155 -30.17 1.00 8.94
C LYS A 155 -29.23 1.40 7.81
N VAL A 156 -27.96 1.00 7.93
CA VAL A 156 -26.97 1.06 6.86
C VAL A 156 -26.39 -0.33 6.64
N ASP A 157 -26.66 -0.93 5.48
CA ASP A 157 -26.09 -2.19 5.08
C ASP A 157 -24.85 -2.00 4.22
N LYS A 158 -23.82 -2.80 4.49
CA LYS A 158 -22.64 -2.86 3.67
C LYS A 158 -22.80 -3.97 2.62
N LEU A 159 -22.75 -3.58 1.35
CA LEU A 159 -22.82 -4.49 0.22
C LEU A 159 -21.42 -4.93 -0.23
N ARG A 160 -21.37 -5.84 -1.21
CA ARG A 160 -20.11 -6.25 -1.83
C ARG A 160 -19.45 -5.09 -2.57
N SER A 161 -18.14 -5.21 -2.81
CA SER A 161 -17.35 -4.23 -3.57
C SER A 161 -17.23 -2.82 -2.96
N GLY A 162 -17.73 -2.60 -1.75
CA GLY A 162 -17.69 -1.29 -1.08
C GLY A 162 -18.89 -0.40 -1.35
N ASN A 163 -19.98 -0.98 -1.88
CA ASN A 163 -21.28 -0.33 -1.99
C ASN A 163 -21.97 -0.32 -0.61
N TYR A 164 -22.90 0.62 -0.43
CA TYR A 164 -23.70 0.75 0.79
C TYR A 164 -25.16 0.92 0.44
N ARG A 165 -26.04 0.46 1.31
CA ARG A 165 -27.47 0.68 1.20
C ARG A 165 -27.99 1.31 2.48
N PHE A 166 -28.74 2.39 2.31
CA PHE A 166 -29.30 3.18 3.39
C PHE A 166 -30.81 2.93 3.43
N TYR A 167 -31.34 2.71 4.62
CA TYR A 167 -32.75 2.48 4.85
C TYR A 167 -33.28 3.47 5.87
N GLY A 168 -34.54 3.82 5.74
CA GLY A 168 -35.20 4.64 6.72
C GLY A 168 -36.69 4.72 6.56
N THR A 169 -37.28 5.62 7.35
CA THR A 169 -38.68 5.99 7.27
C THR A 169 -38.82 7.49 6.97
N GLY A 170 -39.96 7.91 6.44
CA GLY A 170 -40.21 9.30 6.07
C GLY A 170 -41.66 9.57 5.67
N GLN A 171 -41.91 10.76 5.12
CA GLN A 171 -43.23 11.14 4.64
C GLN A 171 -43.56 10.45 3.31
N VAL A 172 -44.68 9.72 3.26
CA VAL A 172 -45.19 9.10 2.04
C VAL A 172 -45.34 10.13 0.91
N GLU A 173 -45.10 9.71 -0.34
CA GLU A 173 -45.20 10.55 -1.54
C GLU A 173 -44.22 11.75 -1.56
N THR A 174 -43.12 11.65 -0.82
CA THR A 174 -42.01 12.62 -0.88
C THR A 174 -40.70 11.93 -1.23
N THR A 175 -39.71 12.72 -1.63
CA THR A 175 -38.38 12.23 -1.98
C THR A 175 -37.48 12.36 -0.76
N VAL A 176 -36.77 11.29 -0.38
CA VAL A 176 -35.68 11.38 0.60
C VAL A 176 -34.40 11.84 -0.11
N VAL A 177 -33.69 12.77 0.51
CA VAL A 177 -32.36 13.19 0.08
C VAL A 177 -31.37 12.84 1.19
N VAL A 178 -30.37 12.04 0.85
CA VAL A 178 -29.33 11.54 1.75
C VAL A 178 -28.00 12.22 1.42
N PHE A 179 -27.41 12.88 2.39
CA PHE A 179 -26.05 13.43 2.30
C PHE A 179 -25.06 12.54 3.03
N ILE A 180 -23.97 12.20 2.35
CA ILE A 180 -22.83 11.49 2.93
C ILE A 180 -21.63 12.44 2.93
N SER A 181 -21.10 12.72 4.12
CA SER A 181 -19.92 13.56 4.30
C SER A 181 -18.65 12.76 4.06
N ASP A 182 -17.86 13.22 3.10
CA ASP A 182 -16.49 12.79 2.81
C ASP A 182 -15.67 14.01 2.34
N ILE A 183 -14.47 13.80 1.78
CA ILE A 183 -13.67 14.86 1.12
C ILE A 183 -14.52 15.66 0.12
N GLN A 184 -15.45 15.00 -0.56
CA GLN A 184 -16.54 15.64 -1.29
C GLN A 184 -17.87 15.08 -0.79
N THR A 185 -18.88 15.94 -0.68
CA THR A 185 -20.21 15.52 -0.22
C THR A 185 -20.92 14.76 -1.34
N VAL A 186 -21.42 13.57 -1.02
CA VAL A 186 -22.25 12.79 -1.94
C VAL A 186 -23.72 13.05 -1.62
N ILE A 187 -24.52 13.27 -2.66
CA ILE A 187 -25.97 13.44 -2.57
C ILE A 187 -26.61 12.23 -3.24
N LEU A 188 -27.50 11.56 -2.53
CA LEU A 188 -28.32 10.49 -3.07
C LEU A 188 -29.78 10.83 -2.87
N THR A 189 -30.63 10.47 -3.83
CA THR A 189 -32.08 10.68 -3.76
C THR A 189 -32.81 9.36 -3.87
N GLY A 190 -33.97 9.26 -3.23
CA GLY A 190 -34.85 8.10 -3.34
C GLY A 190 -36.29 8.46 -3.05
N GLU A 191 -37.23 7.65 -3.51
CA GLU A 191 -38.65 7.84 -3.23
C GLU A 191 -39.01 7.16 -1.90
N ILE A 192 -39.87 7.81 -1.11
CA ILE A 192 -40.47 7.22 0.07
C ILE A 192 -41.75 6.50 -0.36
N ASP A 193 -41.83 5.21 -0.07
CA ASP A 193 -42.90 4.35 -0.49
C ASP A 193 -44.23 4.63 0.25
N LYS A 194 -45.28 3.89 -0.11
CA LYS A 194 -46.61 4.03 0.50
C LYS A 194 -46.69 3.61 1.96
N ASN A 195 -45.72 2.84 2.44
CA ASN A 195 -45.59 2.44 3.84
C ASN A 195 -44.78 3.46 4.64
N GLY A 196 -44.22 4.48 3.99
CA GLY A 196 -43.35 5.46 4.61
C GLY A 196 -41.92 4.95 4.77
N GLU A 197 -41.53 3.89 4.06
CA GLU A 197 -40.18 3.33 4.06
C GLU A 197 -39.41 3.80 2.82
N TRP A 198 -38.10 3.94 2.93
CA TRP A 198 -37.24 4.28 1.80
C TRP A 198 -35.95 3.46 1.83
N GLU A 199 -35.43 3.18 0.63
CA GLU A 199 -34.08 2.63 0.45
C GLU A 199 -33.33 3.41 -0.63
N VAL A 200 -32.05 3.66 -0.37
CA VAL A 200 -31.16 4.33 -1.33
C VAL A 200 -29.84 3.58 -1.38
N GLU A 201 -29.37 3.25 -2.59
CA GLU A 201 -28.11 2.55 -2.80
C GLU A 201 -27.02 3.53 -3.23
N PHE A 202 -25.86 3.40 -2.58
CA PHE A 202 -24.63 4.05 -2.96
C PHE A 202 -23.76 3.05 -3.74
N SER A 203 -23.52 3.37 -5.01
CA SER A 203 -22.55 2.65 -5.84
C SER A 203 -21.17 3.30 -5.75
N ARG A 204 -20.17 2.45 -5.55
CA ARG A 204 -18.77 2.89 -5.53
C ARG A 204 -18.24 3.29 -6.91
N GLU A 205 -18.92 2.88 -7.97
CA GLU A 205 -18.55 3.24 -9.35
C GLU A 205 -18.79 4.73 -9.60
N ASP A 206 -19.83 5.30 -8.98
CA ASP A 206 -20.20 6.71 -9.13
C ASP A 206 -19.31 7.62 -8.28
N PHE A 207 -19.01 7.19 -7.05
CA PHE A 207 -18.14 7.93 -6.15
C PHE A 207 -17.37 6.99 -5.21
N LYS A 208 -16.11 7.31 -4.93
CA LYS A 208 -15.26 6.50 -4.04
C LYS A 208 -15.08 7.17 -2.69
N LEU A 209 -15.79 6.67 -1.68
CA LEU A 209 -15.60 7.11 -0.30
C LEU A 209 -14.16 6.83 0.19
N SER A 210 -13.59 7.79 0.90
CA SER A 210 -12.32 7.64 1.60
C SER A 210 -12.41 6.56 2.70
N GLU A 211 -11.26 6.05 3.17
CA GLU A 211 -11.27 5.08 4.27
C GLU A 211 -11.46 5.81 5.59
N GLY A 212 -12.57 5.56 6.30
CA GLY A 212 -12.81 6.27 7.54
C GLY A 212 -14.24 6.17 8.06
N ASN A 213 -14.53 7.02 9.04
CA ASN A 213 -15.88 7.24 9.53
C ASN A 213 -16.51 8.35 8.69
N HIS A 214 -17.73 8.14 8.22
CA HIS A 214 -18.50 9.10 7.46
C HIS A 214 -19.77 9.45 8.21
N GLN A 215 -20.21 10.69 8.03
CA GLN A 215 -21.48 11.18 8.56
C GLN A 215 -22.56 11.06 7.49
N VAL A 216 -23.75 10.66 7.90
CA VAL A 216 -24.95 10.61 7.06
C VAL A 216 -26.04 11.44 7.71
N ILE A 217 -26.70 12.26 6.91
CA ILE A 217 -27.92 12.98 7.27
C ILE A 217 -28.92 12.83 6.13
N ALA A 218 -30.21 12.90 6.44
CA ALA A 218 -31.28 12.81 5.46
C ALA A 218 -32.33 13.90 5.69
N PHE A 219 -33.04 14.31 4.65
CA PHE A 219 -34.24 15.15 4.77
C PHE A 219 -35.24 14.79 3.68
N SER A 220 -36.50 15.08 3.94
CA SER A 220 -37.59 14.86 2.98
C SER A 220 -37.73 16.11 2.11
N PHE A 221 -37.96 15.92 0.81
CA PHE A 221 -38.15 16.96 -0.19
C PHE A 221 -39.46 16.69 -0.95
N ASP A 222 -40.34 17.70 -0.98
CA ASP A 222 -41.57 17.69 -1.76
C ASP A 222 -41.33 18.53 -3.02
N GLU A 223 -41.18 17.85 -4.15
CA GLU A 223 -40.91 18.47 -5.45
C GLU A 223 -42.05 19.37 -5.92
N LYS A 224 -43.32 19.07 -5.57
CA LYS A 224 -44.48 19.85 -6.02
C LYS A 224 -44.57 21.20 -5.33
N GLN A 225 -44.16 21.22 -4.05
CA GLN A 225 -44.22 22.42 -3.21
C GLN A 225 -42.87 23.13 -3.07
N GLU A 226 -41.79 22.53 -3.57
CA GLU A 226 -40.40 22.99 -3.42
C GLU A 226 -40.02 23.27 -1.95
N ILE A 227 -40.55 22.45 -1.04
CA ILE A 227 -40.27 22.53 0.40
C ILE A 227 -39.47 21.33 0.87
N ARG A 228 -38.72 21.52 1.96
CA ARG A 228 -37.99 20.44 2.62
C ARG A 228 -38.22 20.41 4.12
N SER A 229 -38.06 19.23 4.71
CA SER A 229 -38.05 19.04 6.15
C SER A 229 -36.75 19.57 6.77
N ASN A 230 -36.72 19.64 8.10
CA ASN A 230 -35.47 19.70 8.84
C ASN A 230 -34.61 18.46 8.55
N SER A 231 -33.30 18.57 8.77
CA SER A 231 -32.37 17.45 8.63
C SER A 231 -32.51 16.45 9.77
N SER A 232 -32.36 15.18 9.45
CA SER A 232 -32.35 14.10 10.41
C SER A 232 -31.12 14.16 11.34
N PRO A 233 -31.19 13.51 12.51
CA PRO A 233 -30.03 13.38 13.38
C PRO A 233 -28.84 12.76 12.64
N LYS A 234 -27.64 13.28 12.93
CA LYS A 234 -26.39 12.79 12.34
C LYS A 234 -26.17 11.33 12.73
N GLN A 235 -25.97 10.48 11.73
CA GLN A 235 -25.55 9.10 11.93
C GLN A 235 -24.18 8.86 11.33
N TYR A 236 -23.49 7.83 11.82
CA TYR A 236 -22.12 7.54 11.41
C TYR A 236 -21.99 6.10 10.96
N PHE A 237 -21.27 5.89 9.86
CA PHE A 237 -20.87 4.56 9.41
C PHE A 237 -19.40 4.55 9.01
N LYS A 238 -18.80 3.35 9.01
CA LYS A 238 -17.38 3.19 8.70
C LYS A 238 -17.18 2.60 7.32
N ALA A 239 -16.61 3.37 6.41
CA ALA A 239 -16.17 2.86 5.13
C ALA A 239 -14.82 2.15 5.26
N ARG A 240 -14.71 0.95 4.67
CA ARG A 240 -13.43 0.25 4.54
C ARG A 240 -13.10 0.04 3.07
N THR A 241 -11.91 0.46 2.66
CA THR A 241 -11.33 0.15 1.36
C THR A 241 -10.96 -1.34 1.30
N THR A 242 -11.03 -1.94 0.11
CA THR A 242 -10.63 -3.34 -0.04
C THR A 242 -9.11 -3.49 0.00
N PHE A 243 -8.63 -4.71 0.25
CA PHE A 243 -7.19 -5.02 0.18
C PHE A 243 -6.58 -4.67 -1.19
N VAL A 244 -7.34 -4.87 -2.27
CA VAL A 244 -6.93 -4.53 -3.64
C VAL A 244 -6.76 -3.02 -3.82
N ASP A 245 -7.65 -2.21 -3.24
CA ASP A 245 -7.51 -0.74 -3.27
C ASP A 245 -6.29 -0.24 -2.52
N LYS A 246 -5.98 -0.88 -1.37
CA LYS A 246 -4.78 -0.57 -0.60
C LYS A 246 -3.51 -0.93 -1.37
N LEU A 247 -3.55 -2.03 -2.14
CA LEU A 247 -2.47 -2.38 -3.04
C LEU A 247 -2.33 -1.33 -4.15
N ILE A 248 -3.40 -1.03 -4.91
CA ILE A 248 -3.36 -0.08 -6.04
C ILE A 248 -2.87 1.32 -5.61
N LYS A 249 -3.38 1.86 -4.50
CA LYS A 249 -2.94 3.16 -3.97
C LYS A 249 -1.46 3.16 -3.59
N ASN A 250 -0.96 2.03 -3.10
CA ASN A 250 0.46 1.87 -2.82
C ASN A 250 1.28 1.57 -4.08
N THR A 251 0.69 1.05 -5.15
CA THR A 251 1.40 0.74 -6.41
C THR A 251 1.89 2.02 -7.08
N ASP A 252 1.15 3.13 -7.06
CA ASP A 252 1.63 4.41 -7.61
C ASP A 252 2.87 4.92 -6.85
N VAL A 253 2.85 4.78 -5.52
CA VAL A 253 4.02 5.08 -4.67
C VAL A 253 5.15 4.09 -4.97
N PHE A 254 4.83 2.81 -5.19
CA PHE A 254 5.80 1.76 -5.50
C PHE A 254 6.43 1.95 -6.89
N ILE A 255 5.68 2.37 -7.91
CA ILE A 255 6.13 2.62 -9.27
C ILE A 255 7.05 3.84 -9.27
N ASN A 256 6.66 4.95 -8.63
CA ASN A 256 7.54 6.12 -8.50
C ASN A 256 8.81 5.79 -7.70
N SER A 257 8.71 4.96 -6.67
CA SER A 257 9.88 4.46 -5.92
C SER A 257 10.75 3.53 -6.78
N SER A 258 10.14 2.72 -7.66
CA SER A 258 10.86 1.79 -8.53
C SER A 258 11.66 2.51 -9.61
N ILE A 259 11.18 3.65 -10.12
CA ILE A 259 11.91 4.50 -11.06
C ILE A 259 13.18 5.04 -10.40
N ILE A 260 13.10 5.47 -9.14
CA ILE A 260 14.27 5.93 -8.37
C ILE A 260 15.30 4.80 -8.20
N VAL A 261 14.84 3.56 -7.93
CA VAL A 261 15.70 2.39 -7.84
C VAL A 261 16.35 2.05 -9.19
N VAL A 262 15.60 2.12 -10.29
CA VAL A 262 16.12 1.87 -11.65
C VAL A 262 17.15 2.93 -12.06
N ILE A 263 16.91 4.21 -11.74
CA ILE A 263 17.87 5.29 -11.98
C ILE A 263 19.12 5.10 -11.12
N ALA A 264 18.98 4.75 -9.83
CA ALA A 264 20.11 4.50 -8.95
C ALA A 264 20.95 3.29 -9.41
N VAL A 265 20.31 2.21 -9.85
CA VAL A 265 20.97 1.04 -10.43
C VAL A 265 21.61 1.38 -11.77
N GLY A 266 20.94 2.17 -12.60
CA GLY A 266 21.48 2.67 -13.87
C GLY A 266 22.76 3.46 -13.66
N VAL A 267 22.75 4.45 -12.77
CA VAL A 267 23.92 5.26 -12.39
C VAL A 267 25.03 4.40 -11.78
N LEU A 268 24.69 3.44 -10.93
CA LEU A 268 25.66 2.52 -10.35
C LEU A 268 26.32 1.65 -11.42
N LEU A 269 25.55 1.15 -12.39
CA LEU A 269 26.07 0.37 -13.51
C LEU A 269 26.96 1.20 -14.42
N THR A 270 26.61 2.46 -14.71
CA THR A 270 27.48 3.35 -15.50
C THR A 270 28.80 3.63 -14.79
N VAL A 271 28.78 3.85 -13.48
CA VAL A 271 29.99 4.04 -12.66
C VAL A 271 30.83 2.76 -12.56
N LEU A 272 30.22 1.57 -12.64
CA LEU A 272 30.93 0.29 -12.67
C LEU A 272 31.51 -0.07 -14.05
N THR A 273 31.02 0.54 -15.13
CA THR A 273 31.50 0.32 -16.50
C THR A 273 32.51 1.37 -17.00
N LEU A 274 32.69 2.47 -16.27
CA LEU A 274 33.75 3.47 -16.44
C LEU A 274 34.98 3.10 -15.61
#